data_AF-A0A9W4ZAX2-F1
#
_entry.id   AF-A0A9W4ZAX2-F1
#
_cell.length_a   1.000
_cell.length_b   1.000
_cell.length_c   1.000
_cell.angle_alpha   90.00
_cell.angle_beta   90.00
_cell.angle_gamma   90.00
#
_symmetry.space_group_name_H-M   'P 1'
#
loop_
_entity.id
_entity.type
_entity.pdbx_description
1 polymer ?
#
loop_
_entity_poly.entity_id
_entity_poly.type
_entity_poly.pdbx_seq_one_letter_code
_entity_poly.pdbx_strand_id
1 'polypeptide(L)'
;MKSFTVNFHQEDNAKATTVHKLSEEDFNKATEKGTRHLFDLDTNVGFFVFFDAEDAEGNDQYLMLQYEGDHEEPTACYGFDLKLYYQFLALYLNDLEFQGETDEEEEEYGPIHHLAHLLYHIVEDGKSIEV
;
A
#
# COMPACT_ATOMS: atom_id res chain seq x y z
N MET A 1 -0.25 -6.44 16.25
CA MET A 1 0.38 -6.21 14.93
C MET A 1 1.36 -7.35 14.67
N LYS A 2 1.49 -7.83 13.42
CA LYS A 2 2.52 -8.82 13.04
C LYS A 2 3.33 -8.36 11.84
N SER A 3 4.65 -8.55 11.92
CA SER A 3 5.58 -8.20 10.83
C SER A 3 5.90 -9.43 9.98
N PHE A 4 6.05 -9.21 8.68
CA PHE A 4 6.49 -10.23 7.73
C PHE A 4 7.39 -9.61 6.66
N THR A 5 8.25 -10.43 6.05
CA THR A 5 9.13 -9.99 4.96
C THR A 5 8.45 -10.29 3.64
N VAL A 6 8.30 -9.26 2.81
CA VAL A 6 7.86 -9.38 1.43
C VAL A 6 9.09 -9.52 0.54
N ASN A 7 9.12 -10.56 -0.28
CA ASN A 7 10.19 -10.79 -1.24
C ASN A 7 9.68 -10.51 -2.64
N PHE A 8 10.26 -9.50 -3.28
CA PHE A 8 9.97 -9.17 -4.67
C PHE A 8 10.85 -10.01 -5.60
N HIS A 9 10.36 -10.27 -6.82
CA HIS A 9 11.18 -10.88 -7.85
C HIS A 9 12.32 -9.94 -8.27
N GLN A 10 13.38 -10.52 -8.83
CA GLN A 10 14.55 -9.73 -9.27
C GLN A 10 14.19 -8.68 -10.33
N GLU A 11 13.14 -8.95 -11.12
CA GLU A 11 12.63 -8.08 -12.18
C GLU A 11 11.87 -6.87 -11.64
N ASP A 12 11.41 -6.92 -10.39
CA ASP A 12 10.62 -5.85 -9.76
C ASP A 12 11.50 -4.68 -9.27
N ASN A 13 12.83 -4.77 -9.39
CA ASN A 13 13.77 -3.73 -8.93
C ASN A 13 13.54 -3.24 -7.47
N ALA A 14 12.87 -4.04 -6.65
CA ALA A 14 12.56 -3.74 -5.26
C ALA A 14 13.34 -4.68 -4.33
N LYS A 15 13.82 -4.14 -3.21
CA LYS A 15 14.50 -4.96 -2.20
C LYS A 15 13.45 -5.60 -1.30
N ALA A 16 13.75 -6.80 -0.81
CA ALA A 16 12.96 -7.40 0.24
C ALA A 16 12.76 -6.42 1.40
N THR A 17 11.54 -6.29 1.88
CA THR A 17 11.14 -5.27 2.84
C THR A 17 10.28 -5.87 3.94
N THR A 18 10.29 -5.23 5.10
CA THR A 18 9.37 -5.57 6.19
C THR A 18 8.06 -4.83 5.97
N VAL A 19 6.94 -5.54 6.15
CA VAL A 19 5.59 -4.99 6.19
C VAL A 19 4.93 -5.44 7.48
N HIS A 20 4.03 -4.62 8.00
CA HIS A 20 3.25 -4.90 9.19
C HIS A 20 1.80 -5.13 8.81
N LYS A 21 1.19 -6.22 9.29
CA LYS A 21 -0.26 -6.41 9.24
C LYS A 21 -0.85 -6.04 10.61
N LEU A 22 -1.90 -5.23 10.60
CA LEU A 22 -2.52 -4.68 11.81
C LEU A 22 -3.85 -5.39 12.05
N SER A 23 -4.13 -5.72 13.32
CA SER A 23 -5.49 -6.01 13.76
C SER A 23 -6.28 -4.70 13.87
N GLU A 24 -7.60 -4.79 14.03
CA GLU A 24 -8.45 -3.61 14.28
C GLU A 24 -8.00 -2.83 15.53
N GLU A 25 -7.57 -3.52 16.58
CA GLU A 25 -7.06 -2.86 17.80
C GLU A 25 -5.77 -2.09 17.54
N ASP A 26 -4.85 -2.67 16.75
CA ASP A 26 -3.61 -1.98 16.39
C ASP A 26 -3.88 -0.77 15.50
N PHE A 27 -4.79 -0.90 14.55
CA PHE A 27 -5.21 0.18 13.67
C PHE A 27 -5.75 1.36 14.48
N ASN A 28 -6.71 1.10 15.38
CA ASN A 28 -7.31 2.14 16.21
C ASN A 28 -6.29 2.90 17.06
N LYS A 29 -5.25 2.21 17.55
CA LYS A 29 -4.13 2.84 18.28
C LYS A 29 -3.23 3.67 17.35
N ALA A 30 -2.91 3.13 16.17
CA ALA A 30 -2.08 3.81 15.18
C ALA A 30 -2.74 5.09 14.64
N THR A 31 -4.07 5.17 14.68
CA THR A 31 -4.83 6.30 14.14
C THR A 31 -5.51 7.17 15.21
N GLU A 32 -5.10 7.05 16.48
CA GLU A 32 -5.83 7.65 17.60
C GLU A 32 -6.00 9.17 17.50
N LYS A 33 -5.01 9.89 16.94
CA LYS A 33 -5.10 11.34 16.71
C LYS A 33 -5.61 11.74 15.33
N GLY A 34 -6.05 10.75 14.56
CA GLY A 34 -6.67 10.95 13.25
C GLY A 34 -5.77 10.50 12.10
N THR A 35 -6.36 10.60 10.92
CA THR A 35 -5.80 10.13 9.65
C THR A 35 -5.89 11.23 8.61
N ARG A 36 -4.94 11.26 7.68
CA ARG A 36 -5.04 12.01 6.43
C ARG A 36 -5.02 11.04 5.26
N HIS A 37 -6.13 11.00 4.55
CA HIS A 37 -6.23 10.33 3.26
C HIS A 37 -5.26 10.96 2.25
N LEU A 38 -4.57 10.13 1.48
CA LEU A 38 -3.59 10.57 0.48
C LEU A 38 -4.07 10.25 -0.94
N PHE A 39 -4.33 8.98 -1.24
CA PHE A 39 -4.80 8.55 -2.55
C PHE A 39 -5.42 7.16 -2.48
N ASP A 40 -6.14 6.81 -3.54
CA ASP A 40 -6.72 5.49 -3.74
C ASP A 40 -6.16 4.85 -5.00
N LEU A 41 -6.09 3.52 -4.99
CA LEU A 41 -5.70 2.73 -6.16
C LEU A 41 -6.68 1.56 -6.34
N ASP A 42 -7.39 1.58 -7.45
CA ASP A 42 -8.25 0.48 -7.88
C ASP A 42 -7.47 -0.44 -8.82
N THR A 43 -7.49 -1.73 -8.52
CA THR A 43 -6.76 -2.76 -9.26
C THR A 43 -7.59 -4.03 -9.37
N ASN A 44 -7.17 -4.93 -10.26
CA ASN A 44 -7.76 -6.27 -10.36
C ASN A 44 -7.55 -7.14 -9.11
N VAL A 45 -6.64 -6.77 -8.21
CA VAL A 45 -6.31 -7.54 -6.99
C VAL A 45 -6.92 -6.93 -5.72
N GLY A 46 -7.65 -5.82 -5.85
CA GLY A 46 -8.32 -5.14 -4.75
C GLY A 46 -8.33 -3.63 -4.91
N PHE A 47 -9.10 -2.98 -4.06
CA PHE A 47 -9.14 -1.54 -3.90
C PHE A 47 -8.33 -1.14 -2.68
N PHE A 48 -7.41 -0.19 -2.84
CA PHE A 48 -6.46 0.21 -1.82
C PHE A 48 -6.62 1.68 -1.46
N VAL A 49 -6.67 1.98 -0.17
CA VAL A 49 -6.76 3.34 0.36
C VAL A 49 -5.49 3.64 1.15
N PHE A 50 -4.74 4.66 0.73
CA PHE A 50 -3.47 5.07 1.34
C PHE A 50 -3.68 6.30 2.22
N PHE A 51 -3.14 6.25 3.44
CA PHE A 51 -3.23 7.35 4.41
C PHE A 51 -2.02 7.36 5.33
N ASP A 52 -1.69 8.54 5.84
CA ASP A 52 -0.88 8.66 7.04
C ASP A 52 -1.76 8.97 8.25
N ALA A 53 -1.22 8.70 9.43
CA ALA A 53 -1.91 8.90 10.69
C ALA A 53 -0.92 9.28 11.79
N GLU A 54 -1.46 9.75 12.91
CA GLU A 54 -0.69 10.05 14.12
C GLU A 54 -1.25 9.22 15.28
N ASP A 55 -0.37 8.53 16.01
CA ASP A 55 -0.76 7.80 17.22
C ASP A 55 -0.85 8.71 18.46
N ALA A 56 -1.27 8.14 19.59
CA ALA A 56 -1.40 8.89 20.85
C ALA A 56 -0.09 9.58 21.30
N GLU A 57 1.06 9.00 20.97
CA GLU A 57 2.39 9.51 21.34
C GLU A 57 2.90 10.57 20.36
N GLY A 58 2.26 10.71 19.20
CA GLY A 58 2.66 11.64 18.16
C GLY A 58 3.61 11.05 17.12
N ASN A 59 3.68 9.72 17.02
CA ASN A 59 4.46 9.07 15.98
C ASN A 59 3.64 8.98 14.69
N ASP A 60 4.29 9.31 13.57
CA ASP A 60 3.72 9.15 12.24
C ASP A 60 3.57 7.66 11.88
N GLN A 61 2.40 7.32 11.34
CA GLN A 61 2.06 5.99 10.87
C GLN A 61 1.75 6.06 9.37
N TYR A 62 2.24 5.09 8.60
CA TYR A 62 2.06 5.03 7.15
C TYR A 62 1.30 3.76 6.81
N LEU A 63 0.07 3.89 6.35
CA LEU A 63 -0.91 2.82 6.38
C LEU A 63 -1.63 2.67 5.04
N MET A 64 -2.09 1.45 4.79
CA MET A 64 -2.93 1.11 3.64
C MET A 64 -4.05 0.16 4.09
N LEU A 65 -5.28 0.50 3.74
CA LEU A 65 -6.43 -0.41 3.84
C LEU A 65 -6.63 -1.09 2.50
N GLN A 66 -6.85 -2.40 2.54
CA GLN A 66 -7.27 -3.19 1.39
C GLN A 66 -8.74 -3.52 1.53
N TYR A 67 -9.49 -3.38 0.43
CA TYR A 67 -10.86 -3.85 0.27
C TYR A 67 -10.87 -4.87 -0.88
N GLU A 68 -11.53 -6.00 -0.69
CA GLU A 68 -11.74 -7.01 -1.73
C GLU A 68 -13.24 -7.24 -1.92
N GLY A 69 -13.66 -7.48 -3.17
CA GLY A 69 -15.07 -7.74 -3.50
C GLY A 69 -15.99 -6.55 -3.21
N ASP A 70 -17.21 -6.84 -2.78
CA ASP A 70 -18.25 -5.83 -2.49
C ASP A 70 -18.34 -5.51 -0.98
N HIS A 71 -17.28 -5.76 -0.21
CA HIS A 71 -17.28 -5.54 1.24
C HIS A 71 -17.09 -4.05 1.59
N GLU A 72 -17.96 -3.52 2.46
CA GLU A 72 -17.84 -2.15 2.99
C GLU A 72 -16.69 -1.98 3.99
N GLU A 73 -16.29 -3.08 4.65
CA GLU A 73 -15.19 -3.10 5.61
C GLU A 73 -13.88 -3.55 4.94
N PRO A 74 -12.72 -3.01 5.37
CA PRO A 74 -11.44 -3.43 4.83
C PRO A 74 -11.14 -4.88 5.22
N THR A 75 -10.66 -5.67 4.26
CA THR A 75 -10.25 -7.06 4.46
C THR A 75 -8.88 -7.17 5.11
N ALA A 76 -8.03 -6.13 4.98
CA ALA A 76 -6.75 -6.06 5.65
C ALA A 76 -6.27 -4.62 5.87
N CYS A 77 -5.48 -4.43 6.92
CA CYS A 77 -4.73 -3.20 7.18
C CYS A 77 -3.24 -3.49 7.22
N TYR A 78 -2.47 -2.70 6.48
CA TYR A 78 -1.02 -2.81 6.40
C TYR A 78 -0.35 -1.51 6.85
N GLY A 79 0.78 -1.65 7.51
CA GLY A 79 1.65 -0.55 7.91
C GLY A 79 3.06 -0.71 7.35
N PHE A 80 3.70 0.42 7.06
CA PHE A 80 4.96 0.48 6.33
C PHE A 80 5.94 1.46 6.95
N ASP A 81 7.22 1.19 6.72
CA ASP A 81 8.27 2.17 6.96
C ASP A 81 8.16 3.32 5.95
N LEU A 82 8.48 4.55 6.39
CA LEU A 82 8.44 5.76 5.55
C LEU A 82 9.12 5.58 4.19
N LYS A 83 10.26 4.89 4.15
CA LYS A 83 11.01 4.71 2.90
C LYS A 83 10.22 3.93 1.85
N LEU A 84 9.56 2.85 2.25
CA LEU A 84 8.75 2.03 1.35
C LEU A 84 7.48 2.78 0.96
N TYR A 85 6.84 3.43 1.93
CA TYR A 85 5.64 4.20 1.67
C TYR A 85 5.88 5.39 0.72
N TYR A 86 7.01 6.06 0.86
CA TYR A 86 7.46 7.11 -0.07
C TYR A 86 7.64 6.57 -1.50
N GLN A 87 8.11 5.33 -1.66
CA GLN A 87 8.21 4.71 -2.98
C GLN A 87 6.82 4.55 -3.62
N PHE A 88 5.80 4.17 -2.86
CA PHE A 88 4.43 4.07 -3.37
C PHE A 88 3.89 5.42 -3.83
N LEU A 89 4.08 6.46 -3.00
CA LEU A 89 3.71 7.83 -3.35
C LEU A 89 4.45 8.32 -4.60
N ALA A 90 5.74 8.03 -4.72
CA ALA A 90 6.53 8.43 -5.87
C ALA A 90 6.04 7.78 -7.17
N LEU A 91 5.70 6.48 -7.13
CA LEU A 91 5.13 5.78 -8.30
C LEU A 91 3.77 6.35 -8.69
N TYR A 92 2.89 6.57 -7.71
CA TYR A 92 1.56 7.13 -7.95
C TYR A 92 1.62 8.55 -8.53
N LEU A 93 2.45 9.43 -7.94
CA LEU A 93 2.60 10.81 -8.40
C LEU A 93 3.28 10.89 -9.77
N ASN A 94 4.26 10.02 -10.03
CA ASN A 94 4.91 9.96 -11.33
C ASN A 94 3.91 9.56 -12.42
N ASP A 95 3.05 8.58 -12.16
CA ASP A 95 2.00 8.22 -13.12
C ASP A 95 1.08 9.42 -13.44
N LEU A 96 0.60 10.12 -12.41
CA LEU A 96 -0.25 11.31 -12.58
C LEU A 96 0.42 12.44 -13.37
N GLU A 97 1.73 12.62 -13.23
CA GLU A 97 2.47 13.67 -13.95
C GLU A 97 2.61 13.35 -15.45
N PHE A 98 2.78 12.07 -15.80
CA PHE A 98 3.10 11.64 -17.17
C PHE A 98 1.94 10.94 -17.91
N GLN A 99 0.76 10.88 -17.30
CA GLN A 99 -0.47 10.24 -17.82
C GLN A 99 -0.94 10.73 -19.22
N GLY A 100 -0.37 11.79 -19.78
CA GLY A 100 -0.70 12.34 -21.10
C GLY A 100 0.49 12.52 -22.05
N GLU A 101 1.70 12.04 -21.69
CA GLU A 101 2.90 12.12 -22.55
C GLU A 101 3.24 10.79 -23.24
N THR A 102 2.55 9.71 -22.90
CA THR A 102 2.65 8.41 -23.57
C THR A 102 1.72 8.37 -24.78
N ASP A 103 2.30 8.42 -25.98
CA ASP A 103 1.58 8.20 -27.24
C ASP A 103 0.84 6.85 -27.16
N GLU A 104 -0.49 6.92 -27.34
CA GLU A 104 -1.42 5.80 -27.35
C GLU A 104 -0.99 4.75 -28.39
N GLU A 105 -0.48 3.57 -27.99
CA GLU A 105 -0.65 2.33 -28.79
C GLU A 105 -0.23 1.01 -28.10
N GLU A 106 0.49 1.01 -26.98
CA GLU A 106 0.71 -0.21 -26.16
C GLU A 106 0.47 0.09 -24.67
N GLU A 107 -0.22 -0.81 -23.94
CA GLU A 107 -0.30 -0.78 -22.46
C GLU A 107 1.12 -0.99 -21.89
N GLU A 108 1.96 0.03 -21.94
CA GLU A 108 3.34 -0.03 -21.50
C GLU A 108 3.38 -0.12 -19.97
N TYR A 109 4.25 -0.99 -19.44
CA TYR A 109 4.44 -1.18 -18.00
C TYR A 109 4.98 0.11 -17.36
N GLY A 110 4.05 0.95 -16.91
CA GLY A 110 4.33 2.24 -16.28
C GLY A 110 4.40 2.21 -14.75
N PRO A 111 4.60 3.38 -14.12
CA PRO A 111 4.73 3.52 -12.67
C PRO A 111 3.52 2.95 -11.89
N ILE A 112 2.30 3.15 -12.37
CA ILE A 112 1.10 2.63 -11.70
C ILE A 112 1.00 1.10 -11.78
N HIS A 113 1.41 0.51 -12.90
CA HIS A 113 1.51 -0.95 -13.06
C HIS A 113 2.55 -1.52 -12.10
N HIS A 114 3.66 -0.79 -11.92
CA HIS A 114 4.68 -1.16 -10.96
C HIS A 114 4.17 -1.12 -9.52
N LEU A 115 3.46 -0.06 -9.14
CA LEU A 115 2.83 0.02 -7.82
C LEU A 115 1.86 -1.14 -7.59
N ALA A 116 0.95 -1.40 -8.54
CA ALA A 116 0.00 -2.52 -8.44
C ALA A 116 0.69 -3.88 -8.27
N HIS A 117 1.81 -4.11 -8.97
CA HIS A 117 2.61 -5.32 -8.82
C HIS A 117 3.21 -5.43 -7.39
N LEU A 118 3.78 -4.35 -6.85
CA LEU A 118 4.30 -4.37 -5.48
C LEU A 118 3.19 -4.69 -4.45
N LEU A 119 1.99 -4.12 -4.63
CA LEU A 119 0.85 -4.40 -3.76
C LEU A 119 0.38 -5.84 -3.84
N TYR A 120 0.38 -6.44 -5.03
CA TYR A 120 0.08 -7.86 -5.20
C TYR A 120 0.99 -8.74 -4.33
N HIS A 121 2.30 -8.50 -4.33
CA HIS A 121 3.22 -9.26 -3.48
C HIS A 121 2.95 -9.08 -1.98
N ILE A 122 2.63 -7.85 -1.55
CA ILE A 122 2.30 -7.56 -0.15
C ILE A 122 1.02 -8.30 0.29
N VAL A 123 -0.01 -8.29 -0.56
CA VAL A 123 -1.28 -8.96 -0.32
C VAL A 123 -1.08 -10.47 -0.27
N GLU A 124 -0.41 -11.06 -1.27
CA GLU A 124 -0.17 -12.50 -1.33
C GLU A 124 0.61 -13.02 -0.12
N ASP A 125 1.73 -12.38 0.22
CA ASP A 125 2.52 -12.77 1.40
C ASP A 125 1.73 -12.54 2.71
N GLY A 126 0.91 -11.48 2.74
CA GLY A 126 0.07 -11.10 3.86
C GLY A 126 -1.15 -11.99 4.10
N LYS A 127 -1.61 -12.78 3.12
CA LYS A 127 -2.78 -13.69 3.26
C LYS A 127 -2.60 -14.72 4.37
N SER A 128 -1.37 -15.20 4.54
CA SER A 128 -1.02 -16.22 5.54
C SER A 128 -0.82 -15.66 6.96
N ILE A 129 -0.83 -14.33 7.11
CA ILE A 129 -0.56 -13.66 8.38
C ILE A 129 -1.89 -13.39 9.10
N GLU A 130 -2.12 -14.12 10.20
CA GLU A 130 -3.28 -13.94 11.09
C GLU A 130 -2.97 -12.89 12.16
N VAL A 131 -3.84 -11.89 12.36
CA VAL A 131 -3.69 -10.81 13.35
C VAL A 131 -4.93 -10.64 14.19
#